data_AF-A0A960J2G8-F1
#
_entry.id   AF-A0A960J2G8-F1
#
_cell.length_a   1.000
_cell.length_b   1.000
_cell.length_c   1.000
_cell.angle_alpha   90.00
_cell.angle_beta   90.00
_cell.angle_gamma   90.00
#
_symmetry.space_group_name_H-M   'P 1'
#
loop_
_entity.id
_entity.type
_entity.pdbx_description
1 polymer ?
#
loop_
_entity_poly.entity_id
_entity_poly.type
_entity_poly.pdbx_seq_one_letter_code
_entity_poly.pdbx_strand_id
1 'polypeptide(L)'
;MPRLATLLRRRRPTVADPAVEAWQRSRDTPHRDSVCNAPLTNLYFTVDGQAAPCWLHFTARTPRWSPTTSIADIWNGPLFRDLRAAHREHRFPAGCSVCEHNVATGNLPLAAAYDNDHPIGEWPTMLELELSNLCNLECVMCSGQLSSRIRRNRDKLPPLESPYDDSFVDQVAELLPHLHELRFNGGEPLMQPIVHAIADRVAEVRPDLKVTIATNGTIINDRARRMMERCNVHVNLSIDSLIPERYAQIRVNGDLHQVLANFEEYRAYCREGGRNLAVMVNPMRVNWDEMAEFVRFTSEKQVFLWFNTIRYPEHLALHNLPAGELAHIHDTLAAEELPEPAEGPEGDACRGNREVFERFVHRQLATWRDEAAGDPTPVTPVPVAITAKPAR
;
A
#
# COMPACT_ATOMS: atom_id res chain seq x y z
N MET A 1 -13.67 4.10 -18.31
CA MET A 1 -13.90 2.77 -18.96
C MET A 1 -14.83 2.99 -20.15
N PRO A 2 -14.60 2.46 -21.36
CA PRO A 2 -14.01 1.14 -21.64
C PRO A 2 -12.99 1.10 -22.82
N ARG A 3 -11.87 0.39 -22.67
CA ARG A 3 -11.13 -0.30 -23.77
C ARG A 3 -10.00 -1.17 -23.17
N LEU A 4 -10.38 -2.10 -22.31
CA LEU A 4 -9.52 -3.21 -21.86
C LEU A 4 -10.38 -4.41 -21.42
N ALA A 5 -11.54 -4.59 -22.05
CA ALA A 5 -12.52 -5.62 -21.69
C ALA A 5 -12.59 -6.78 -22.70
N THR A 6 -11.66 -6.87 -23.65
CA THR A 6 -11.70 -7.94 -24.66
C THR A 6 -10.34 -8.60 -24.78
N LEU A 7 -10.02 -9.46 -23.82
CA LEU A 7 -9.14 -10.61 -24.03
C LEU A 7 -9.23 -11.54 -22.81
N LEU A 8 -9.55 -12.81 -23.09
CA LEU A 8 -9.24 -14.00 -22.29
C LEU A 8 -10.24 -14.41 -21.19
N ARG A 9 -11.38 -14.97 -21.61
CA ARG A 9 -11.82 -16.26 -21.01
C ARG A 9 -10.81 -17.33 -21.42
N ARG A 10 -9.62 -17.35 -20.81
CA ARG A 10 -8.64 -18.42 -21.04
C ARG A 10 -9.19 -19.70 -20.41
N ARG A 11 -9.42 -20.72 -21.26
CA ARG A 11 -9.53 -22.11 -20.80
C ARG A 11 -8.27 -22.44 -20.00
N ARG A 12 -8.44 -23.28 -18.97
CA ARG A 12 -7.37 -23.85 -18.14
C ARG A 12 -6.15 -24.22 -18.99
N PRO A 13 -4.99 -23.57 -18.81
CA PRO A 13 -3.74 -24.10 -19.36
C PRO A 13 -3.53 -25.48 -18.75
N THR A 14 -3.24 -26.47 -19.60
CA THR A 14 -2.98 -27.86 -19.17
C THR A 14 -1.64 -28.01 -18.44
N VAL A 15 -0.85 -26.94 -18.33
CA VAL A 15 0.47 -26.87 -17.69
C VAL A 15 0.49 -25.63 -16.80
N ALA A 16 1.02 -25.76 -15.57
CA ALA A 16 1.19 -24.64 -14.65
C ALA A 16 2.12 -23.58 -15.26
N ASP A 17 1.79 -22.30 -15.12
CA ASP A 17 2.59 -21.19 -15.64
C ASP A 17 3.97 -21.19 -14.95
N PRO A 18 5.09 -21.35 -15.69
CA PRO A 18 6.42 -21.42 -15.09
C PRO A 18 6.78 -20.20 -14.22
N ALA A 19 6.29 -19.01 -14.56
CA ALA A 19 6.55 -17.80 -13.78
C ALA A 19 5.79 -17.83 -12.45
N VAL A 20 4.54 -18.29 -12.46
CA VAL A 20 3.74 -18.46 -11.24
C VAL A 20 4.35 -19.51 -10.32
N GLU A 21 4.85 -20.61 -10.87
CA GLU A 21 5.54 -21.65 -10.11
C GLU A 21 6.88 -21.16 -9.54
N ALA A 22 7.62 -20.33 -10.27
CA ALA A 22 8.82 -19.68 -9.77
C ALA A 22 8.51 -18.71 -8.61
N TRP A 23 7.47 -17.89 -8.78
CA TRP A 23 6.94 -17.02 -7.72
C TRP A 23 6.58 -17.84 -6.47
N GLN A 24 5.80 -18.91 -6.61
CA GLN A 24 5.40 -19.78 -5.50
C GLN A 24 6.59 -20.36 -4.72
N ARG A 25 7.67 -20.75 -5.40
CA ARG A 25 8.89 -21.24 -4.73
C ARG A 25 9.66 -20.13 -4.01
N SER A 26 9.62 -18.90 -4.54
CA SER A 26 10.39 -17.77 -4.01
C SER A 26 9.80 -17.10 -2.77
N ARG A 27 8.49 -17.24 -2.55
CA ARG A 27 7.78 -16.51 -1.47
C ARG A 27 8.27 -16.91 -0.08
N ASP A 28 8.58 -15.92 0.75
CA ASP A 28 8.96 -16.11 2.15
C ASP A 28 7.76 -16.02 3.09
N THR A 29 6.99 -17.11 3.16
CA THR A 29 5.84 -17.24 4.06
C THR A 29 5.67 -18.69 4.49
N PRO A 30 5.15 -18.95 5.71
CA PRO A 30 4.71 -20.29 6.11
C PRO A 30 3.47 -20.78 5.34
N HIS A 31 2.77 -19.89 4.63
CA HIS A 31 1.51 -20.18 3.94
C HIS A 31 1.68 -20.17 2.42
N ARG A 32 2.30 -21.23 1.88
CA ARG A 32 2.62 -21.33 0.44
C ARG A 32 1.56 -22.04 -0.40
N ASP A 33 0.54 -22.64 0.21
CA ASP A 33 -0.54 -23.39 -0.46
C ASP A 33 -1.45 -22.53 -1.36
N SER A 34 -1.27 -21.21 -1.37
CA SER A 34 -2.08 -20.25 -2.13
C SER A 34 -1.16 -19.25 -2.81
N VAL A 35 -1.37 -18.90 -4.09
CA VAL A 35 -0.50 -17.95 -4.82
C VAL A 35 -0.45 -16.52 -4.26
N CYS A 36 -1.43 -16.17 -3.43
CA CYS A 36 -1.47 -14.94 -2.64
C CYS A 36 -2.23 -15.21 -1.33
N ASN A 37 -1.75 -14.65 -0.22
CA ASN A 37 -2.39 -14.83 1.08
C ASN A 37 -3.45 -13.78 1.40
N ALA A 38 -3.57 -12.70 0.61
CA ALA A 38 -4.56 -11.64 0.86
C ALA A 38 -5.99 -12.16 1.06
N PRO A 39 -6.54 -13.07 0.22
CA PRO A 39 -7.90 -13.59 0.42
C PRO A 39 -8.06 -14.50 1.67
N LEU A 40 -6.95 -14.91 2.28
CA LEU A 40 -6.90 -15.81 3.44
C LEU A 40 -6.71 -15.05 4.75
N THR A 41 -6.07 -13.88 4.70
CA THR A 41 -5.70 -13.13 5.91
C THR A 41 -6.21 -11.69 5.94
N ASN A 42 -6.56 -11.07 4.81
CA ASN A 42 -6.84 -9.64 4.73
C ASN A 42 -8.24 -9.29 4.22
N LEU A 43 -8.81 -8.22 4.76
CA LEU A 43 -10.03 -7.59 4.28
C LEU A 43 -9.85 -6.07 4.21
N TYR A 44 -9.98 -5.53 2.99
CA TYR A 44 -9.87 -4.12 2.65
C TYR A 44 -11.24 -3.50 2.47
N PHE A 45 -11.48 -2.33 3.07
CA PHE A 45 -12.71 -1.54 2.96
C PHE A 45 -12.43 -0.17 2.33
N THR A 46 -13.29 0.24 1.39
CA THR A 46 -13.21 1.56 0.70
C THR A 46 -14.20 2.56 1.26
N VAL A 47 -14.00 3.85 0.99
CA VAL A 47 -14.87 4.95 1.49
C VAL A 47 -16.36 4.82 1.15
N ASP A 48 -16.70 4.02 0.13
CA ASP A 48 -18.05 3.77 -0.35
C ASP A 48 -18.58 2.37 0.03
N GLY A 49 -17.90 1.68 0.95
CA GLY A 49 -18.37 0.45 1.57
C GLY A 49 -17.92 -0.82 0.85
N GLN A 50 -17.23 -0.74 -0.28
CA GLN A 50 -16.78 -1.93 -0.98
C GLN A 50 -15.75 -2.70 -0.16
N ALA A 51 -15.79 -4.02 -0.23
CA ALA A 51 -14.83 -4.88 0.45
C ALA A 51 -14.19 -5.93 -0.44
N ALA A 52 -12.86 -6.01 -0.39
CA ALA A 52 -12.03 -6.89 -1.22
C ALA A 52 -10.81 -7.40 -0.45
N PRO A 53 -10.08 -8.41 -0.96
CA PRO A 53 -8.85 -8.88 -0.29
C PRO A 53 -7.68 -7.89 -0.31
N CYS A 54 -7.64 -6.96 -1.27
CA CYS A 54 -6.58 -5.95 -1.41
C CYS A 54 -7.04 -4.82 -2.32
N TRP A 55 -6.28 -3.72 -2.34
CA TRP A 55 -6.64 -2.52 -3.10
C TRP A 55 -6.63 -2.68 -4.63
N LEU A 56 -6.03 -3.76 -5.15
CA LEU A 56 -6.03 -4.06 -6.59
C LEU A 56 -7.28 -4.83 -7.05
N HIS A 57 -8.11 -5.35 -6.13
CA HIS A 57 -9.20 -6.29 -6.46
C HIS A 57 -10.61 -5.67 -6.32
N PHE A 58 -10.95 -4.71 -7.17
CA PHE A 58 -12.32 -4.19 -7.25
C PHE A 58 -12.96 -4.54 -8.60
N THR A 59 -14.06 -5.30 -8.54
CA THR A 59 -14.78 -5.81 -9.72
C THR A 59 -16.27 -5.53 -9.57
N ALA A 60 -17.05 -5.79 -10.63
CA ALA A 60 -18.52 -5.69 -10.56
C ALA A 60 -19.15 -6.65 -9.54
N ARG A 61 -18.43 -7.67 -9.06
CA ARG A 61 -18.87 -8.62 -8.03
C ARG A 61 -18.47 -8.20 -6.61
N THR A 62 -17.75 -7.09 -6.44
CA THR A 62 -17.25 -6.68 -5.12
C THR A 62 -18.43 -6.33 -4.22
N PRO A 63 -18.59 -7.04 -3.07
CA PRO A 63 -19.67 -6.76 -2.14
C PRO A 63 -19.46 -5.40 -1.46
N ARG A 64 -20.54 -4.87 -0.90
CA ARG A 64 -20.52 -3.66 -0.08
C ARG A 64 -21.04 -4.00 1.30
N TRP A 65 -20.41 -3.44 2.31
CA TRP A 65 -20.94 -3.46 3.66
C TRP A 65 -22.22 -2.62 3.74
N SER A 66 -23.16 -3.11 4.54
CA SER A 66 -24.34 -2.37 4.97
C SER A 66 -24.79 -2.94 6.32
N PRO A 67 -25.71 -2.27 7.04
CA PRO A 67 -26.28 -2.84 8.27
C PRO A 67 -26.97 -4.21 8.08
N THR A 68 -27.28 -4.60 6.84
CA THR A 68 -27.86 -5.90 6.49
C THR A 68 -26.86 -6.87 5.84
N THR A 69 -25.62 -6.43 5.58
CA THR A 69 -24.55 -7.24 5.00
C THR A 69 -23.30 -7.05 5.84
N SER A 70 -23.12 -7.94 6.82
CA SER A 70 -22.06 -7.81 7.83
C SER A 70 -20.67 -8.08 7.26
N ILE A 71 -19.63 -7.74 8.04
CA ILE A 71 -18.24 -8.11 7.73
C ILE A 71 -18.12 -9.64 7.59
N ALA A 72 -18.82 -10.40 8.43
CA ALA A 72 -18.86 -11.87 8.39
C ALA A 72 -19.50 -12.42 7.11
N ASP A 73 -20.61 -11.81 6.66
CA ASP A 73 -21.29 -12.19 5.41
C ASP A 73 -20.36 -11.96 4.20
N ILE A 74 -19.61 -10.86 4.20
CA ILE A 74 -18.65 -10.54 3.15
C ILE A 74 -17.47 -11.53 3.16
N TRP A 75 -16.86 -11.75 4.32
CA TRP A 75 -15.69 -12.61 4.49
C TRP A 75 -15.97 -14.07 4.12
N ASN A 76 -17.19 -14.55 4.39
CA ASN A 76 -17.66 -15.90 4.03
C ASN A 76 -18.44 -15.94 2.71
N GLY A 77 -18.56 -14.79 2.05
CA GLY A 77 -19.35 -14.61 0.86
C GLY A 77 -18.77 -15.29 -0.39
N PRO A 78 -19.55 -15.34 -1.49
CA PRO A 78 -19.14 -16.01 -2.73
C PRO A 78 -17.82 -15.49 -3.31
N LEU A 79 -17.57 -14.18 -3.25
CA LEU A 79 -16.33 -13.60 -3.77
C LEU A 79 -15.10 -14.18 -3.05
N PHE A 80 -15.05 -14.09 -1.72
CA PHE A 80 -13.91 -14.60 -0.95
C PHE A 80 -13.75 -16.12 -1.10
N ARG A 81 -14.84 -16.89 -1.14
CA ARG A 81 -14.78 -18.34 -1.41
C ARG A 81 -14.16 -18.66 -2.77
N ASP A 82 -14.60 -17.98 -3.83
CA ASP A 82 -14.06 -18.16 -5.18
C ASP A 82 -12.58 -17.78 -5.25
N LEU A 83 -12.19 -16.67 -4.61
CA LEU A 83 -10.80 -16.22 -4.59
C LEU A 83 -9.91 -17.20 -3.83
N ARG A 84 -10.30 -17.65 -2.63
CA ARG A 84 -9.54 -18.65 -1.87
C ARG A 84 -9.37 -19.95 -2.66
N ALA A 85 -10.41 -20.42 -3.36
CA ALA A 85 -10.32 -21.60 -4.21
C ALA A 85 -9.35 -21.39 -5.39
N ALA A 86 -9.49 -20.28 -6.13
CA ALA A 86 -8.64 -20.00 -7.28
C ALA A 86 -7.15 -19.85 -6.90
N HIS A 87 -6.85 -19.16 -5.79
CA HIS A 87 -5.47 -18.94 -5.39
C HIS A 87 -4.80 -20.23 -4.86
N ARG A 88 -5.55 -21.15 -4.23
CA ARG A 88 -5.06 -22.51 -3.89
C ARG A 88 -4.73 -23.36 -5.10
N GLU A 89 -5.37 -23.11 -6.24
CA GLU A 89 -5.02 -23.71 -7.53
C GLU A 89 -3.85 -22.99 -8.23
N HIS A 90 -3.17 -22.08 -7.52
CA HIS A 90 -2.12 -21.21 -8.02
C HIS A 90 -2.54 -20.34 -9.21
N ARG A 91 -3.79 -19.85 -9.22
CA ARG A 91 -4.29 -18.99 -10.30
C ARG A 91 -4.51 -17.58 -9.81
N PHE A 92 -4.10 -16.61 -10.61
CA PHE A 92 -4.53 -15.22 -10.49
C PHE A 92 -5.84 -15.02 -11.26
N PRO A 93 -6.97 -14.72 -10.60
CA PRO A 93 -8.21 -14.37 -11.29
C PRO A 93 -8.08 -13.05 -12.07
N ALA A 94 -9.05 -12.74 -12.93
CA ALA A 94 -9.00 -11.53 -13.78
C ALA A 94 -8.80 -10.21 -13.00
N GLY A 95 -9.35 -10.09 -11.79
CA GLY A 95 -9.13 -8.94 -10.91
C GLY A 95 -7.74 -8.89 -10.25
N CYS A 96 -6.88 -9.87 -10.50
CA CYS A 96 -5.51 -9.97 -10.00
C CYS A 96 -4.46 -9.92 -11.13
N SER A 97 -4.85 -9.52 -12.35
CA SER A 97 -4.00 -9.50 -13.55
C SER A 97 -2.73 -8.67 -13.39
N VAL A 98 -2.76 -7.68 -12.50
CA VAL A 98 -1.62 -6.84 -12.14
C VAL A 98 -0.53 -7.66 -11.46
N CYS A 99 -0.91 -8.47 -10.47
CA CYS A 99 0.02 -9.35 -9.78
C CYS A 99 0.51 -10.45 -10.72
N GLU A 100 -0.38 -11.00 -11.56
CA GLU A 100 -0.03 -11.99 -12.59
C GLU A 100 1.03 -11.44 -13.54
N HIS A 101 0.84 -10.21 -14.01
CA HIS A 101 1.78 -9.52 -14.87
C HIS A 101 3.11 -9.22 -14.18
N ASN A 102 3.09 -8.73 -12.93
CA ASN A 102 4.32 -8.50 -12.18
C ASN A 102 5.11 -9.81 -11.99
N VAL A 103 4.43 -10.91 -11.66
CA VAL A 103 5.04 -12.24 -11.58
C VAL A 103 5.66 -12.66 -12.91
N ALA A 104 4.93 -12.49 -14.02
CA ALA A 104 5.42 -12.87 -15.35
C ALA A 104 6.65 -12.07 -15.81
N THR A 105 6.79 -10.83 -15.33
CA THR A 105 7.89 -9.91 -15.68
C THR A 105 9.02 -9.88 -14.64
N GLY A 106 8.92 -10.67 -13.58
CA GLY A 106 9.89 -10.68 -12.48
C GLY A 106 9.83 -9.46 -11.57
N ASN A 107 8.77 -8.65 -11.66
CA ASN A 107 8.47 -7.56 -10.75
C ASN A 107 7.82 -8.07 -9.46
N LEU A 108 7.97 -7.33 -8.37
CA LEU A 108 7.34 -7.68 -7.10
C LEU A 108 5.81 -7.49 -7.21
N PRO A 109 4.99 -8.56 -7.05
CA PRO A 109 3.55 -8.41 -7.03
C PRO A 109 3.08 -7.87 -5.67
N LEU A 110 1.94 -7.18 -5.62
CA LEU A 110 1.32 -6.79 -4.35
C LEU A 110 1.02 -8.01 -3.46
N ALA A 111 0.86 -9.20 -4.05
CA ALA A 111 0.72 -10.45 -3.31
C ALA A 111 1.82 -10.65 -2.25
N ALA A 112 3.05 -10.18 -2.51
CA ALA A 112 4.18 -10.25 -1.59
C ALA A 112 3.92 -9.47 -0.28
N ALA A 113 3.13 -8.40 -0.31
CA ALA A 113 2.81 -7.59 0.87
C ALA A 113 1.94 -8.35 1.90
N TYR A 114 1.36 -9.48 1.49
CA TYR A 114 0.54 -10.36 2.33
C TYR A 114 1.28 -11.66 2.72
N ASP A 115 2.55 -11.81 2.35
CA ASP A 115 3.41 -12.91 2.75
C ASP A 115 3.99 -12.63 4.14
N ASN A 116 3.13 -12.76 5.15
CA ASN A 116 3.47 -12.61 6.55
C ASN A 116 3.31 -13.95 7.31
N ASP A 117 3.64 -13.92 8.60
CA ASP A 117 3.51 -15.06 9.51
C ASP A 117 2.13 -15.08 10.24
N HIS A 118 1.15 -14.28 9.79
CA HIS A 118 -0.16 -14.25 10.45
C HIS A 118 -0.87 -15.59 10.22
N PRO A 119 -1.49 -16.17 11.25
CA PRO A 119 -2.18 -17.45 11.10
C PRO A 119 -3.35 -17.31 10.12
N ILE A 120 -3.61 -18.39 9.38
CA ILE A 120 -4.84 -18.52 8.59
C ILE A 120 -5.90 -19.17 9.48
N GLY A 121 -7.01 -18.47 9.68
CA GLY A 121 -8.10 -18.91 10.56
C GLY A 121 -9.49 -18.67 9.97
N GLU A 122 -10.49 -18.71 10.85
CA GLU A 122 -11.88 -18.44 10.51
C GLU A 122 -12.13 -16.97 10.15
N TRP A 123 -11.38 -16.07 10.78
CA TRP A 123 -11.49 -14.61 10.62
C TRP A 123 -10.27 -14.02 9.92
N PRO A 124 -10.40 -12.85 9.27
CA PRO A 124 -9.24 -12.13 8.77
C PRO A 124 -8.32 -11.78 9.95
N THR A 125 -7.01 -11.83 9.71
CA THR A 125 -5.99 -11.40 10.67
C THR A 125 -5.44 -10.02 10.35
N MET A 126 -5.84 -9.44 9.23
CA MET A 126 -5.54 -8.07 8.82
C MET A 126 -6.80 -7.37 8.33
N LEU A 127 -7.01 -6.13 8.79
CA LEU A 127 -8.00 -5.21 8.21
C LEU A 127 -7.30 -3.98 7.65
N GLU A 128 -7.73 -3.52 6.48
CA GLU A 128 -7.31 -2.26 5.88
C GLU A 128 -8.54 -1.39 5.65
N LEU A 129 -8.60 -0.21 6.26
CA LEU A 129 -9.81 0.58 6.37
C LEU A 129 -9.63 1.98 5.75
N GLU A 130 -10.33 2.26 4.65
CA GLU A 130 -10.58 3.61 4.14
C GLU A 130 -12.01 4.04 4.45
N LEU A 131 -12.24 4.68 5.59
CA LEU A 131 -13.61 4.84 6.12
C LEU A 131 -14.28 6.18 5.76
N SER A 132 -13.48 7.17 5.41
CA SER A 132 -13.94 8.51 5.06
C SER A 132 -12.98 9.18 4.10
N ASN A 133 -13.50 10.11 3.30
CA ASN A 133 -12.68 10.99 2.48
C ASN A 133 -12.24 12.26 3.22
N LEU A 134 -12.55 12.44 4.51
CA LEU A 134 -12.18 13.63 5.26
C LEU A 134 -10.65 13.82 5.23
N CYS A 135 -10.20 14.88 4.58
CA CYS A 135 -8.79 15.21 4.37
C CYS A 135 -8.63 16.72 4.20
N ASN A 136 -7.48 17.24 4.61
CA ASN A 136 -7.11 18.65 4.51
C ASN A 136 -6.29 19.01 3.26
N LEU A 137 -5.79 18.03 2.49
CA LEU A 137 -4.95 18.26 1.30
C LEU A 137 -5.69 18.03 -0.02
N GLU A 138 -5.14 18.60 -1.10
CA GLU A 138 -5.64 18.47 -2.48
C GLU A 138 -4.61 17.87 -3.44
N CYS A 139 -3.97 16.78 -3.01
CA CYS A 139 -2.85 16.19 -3.72
C CYS A 139 -3.18 15.86 -5.19
N VAL A 140 -2.24 16.13 -6.10
CA VAL A 140 -2.47 16.04 -7.56
C VAL A 140 -2.82 14.63 -8.04
N MET A 141 -2.29 13.60 -7.38
CA MET A 141 -2.59 12.18 -7.68
C MET A 141 -3.88 11.66 -7.03
N CYS A 142 -4.45 12.41 -6.08
CA CYS A 142 -5.62 11.98 -5.31
C CYS A 142 -6.93 12.34 -6.04
N SER A 143 -8.09 11.97 -5.49
CA SER A 143 -9.43 12.26 -6.03
C SER A 143 -10.40 12.70 -4.93
N GLY A 144 -11.58 13.23 -5.29
CA GLY A 144 -12.61 13.58 -4.30
C GLY A 144 -13.19 12.39 -3.55
N GLN A 145 -12.92 11.16 -3.98
CA GLN A 145 -13.24 9.96 -3.20
C GLN A 145 -12.31 9.81 -1.99
N LEU A 146 -11.08 10.34 -2.05
CA LEU A 146 -10.10 10.21 -0.98
C LEU A 146 -9.71 11.56 -0.35
N SER A 147 -10.29 12.67 -0.80
CA SER A 147 -10.17 13.97 -0.13
C SER A 147 -11.43 14.82 -0.22
N SER A 148 -11.94 15.23 0.93
CA SER A 148 -13.08 16.13 1.07
C SER A 148 -12.79 17.53 0.53
N ARG A 149 -11.51 17.96 0.56
CA ARG A 149 -11.09 19.24 -0.03
C ARG A 149 -11.16 19.16 -1.54
N ILE A 150 -10.60 18.11 -2.14
CA ILE A 150 -10.68 17.87 -3.59
C ILE A 150 -12.13 17.81 -4.04
N ARG A 151 -12.96 17.01 -3.35
CA ARG A 151 -14.37 16.82 -3.68
C ARG A 151 -15.12 18.14 -3.77
N ARG A 152 -14.90 19.03 -2.80
CA ARG A 152 -15.54 20.34 -2.75
C ARG A 152 -14.93 21.35 -3.73
N ASN A 153 -13.60 21.43 -3.77
CA ASN A 153 -12.88 22.52 -4.42
C ASN A 153 -12.55 22.23 -5.88
N ARG A 154 -12.06 21.01 -6.19
CA ARG A 154 -11.67 20.60 -7.54
C ARG A 154 -12.82 19.94 -8.30
N ASP A 155 -13.52 19.00 -7.66
CA ASP A 155 -14.56 18.21 -8.32
C ASP A 155 -15.94 18.91 -8.28
N LYS A 156 -16.11 19.89 -7.38
CA LYS A 156 -17.37 20.64 -7.16
C LYS A 156 -18.59 19.74 -6.89
N LEU A 157 -18.38 18.66 -6.14
CA LEU A 157 -19.39 17.68 -5.76
C LEU A 157 -19.88 17.90 -4.31
N PRO A 158 -21.13 17.49 -3.97
CA PRO A 158 -21.61 17.51 -2.59
C PRO A 158 -20.75 16.59 -1.70
N PRO A 159 -20.73 16.74 -0.36
CA PRO A 159 -20.02 15.83 0.54
C PRO A 159 -20.27 14.34 0.24
N LEU A 160 -19.28 13.49 0.52
CA LEU A 160 -19.45 12.04 0.39
C LEU A 160 -20.11 11.52 1.66
N GLU A 161 -21.22 10.80 1.51
CA GLU A 161 -21.87 10.14 2.63
C GLU A 161 -21.08 8.87 2.97
N SER A 162 -20.72 8.72 4.24
CA SER A 162 -20.08 7.48 4.72
C SER A 162 -21.15 6.40 4.86
N PRO A 163 -20.92 5.19 4.34
CA PRO A 163 -21.85 4.09 4.56
C PRO A 163 -21.73 3.53 5.97
N TYR A 164 -20.64 3.83 6.69
CA TYR A 164 -20.32 3.22 7.98
C TYR A 164 -21.01 3.91 9.13
N ASP A 165 -21.66 3.11 9.98
CA ASP A 165 -22.29 3.56 11.23
C ASP A 165 -21.67 2.85 12.45
N ASP A 166 -22.25 3.07 13.63
CA ASP A 166 -21.77 2.47 14.88
C ASP A 166 -21.76 0.93 14.84
N SER A 167 -22.66 0.30 14.07
CA SER A 167 -22.69 -1.16 13.91
C SER A 167 -21.48 -1.70 13.14
N PHE A 168 -20.87 -0.90 12.26
CA PHE A 168 -19.60 -1.25 11.63
C PHE A 168 -18.47 -1.25 12.67
N VAL A 169 -18.42 -0.24 13.54
CA VAL A 169 -17.42 -0.12 14.61
C VAL A 169 -17.52 -1.29 15.58
N ASP A 170 -18.75 -1.69 15.94
CA ASP A 170 -19.00 -2.85 16.79
C ASP A 170 -18.51 -4.16 16.13
N GLN A 171 -18.78 -4.36 14.84
CA GLN A 171 -18.28 -5.52 14.10
C GLN A 171 -16.75 -5.54 13.99
N VAL A 172 -16.11 -4.38 13.83
CA VAL A 172 -14.63 -4.30 13.88
C VAL A 172 -14.13 -4.66 15.29
N ALA A 173 -14.80 -4.21 16.34
CA ALA A 173 -14.44 -4.50 17.73
C ALA A 173 -14.50 -6.02 18.03
N GLU A 174 -15.49 -6.73 17.49
CA GLU A 174 -15.61 -8.19 17.59
C GLU A 174 -14.44 -8.94 16.92
N LEU A 175 -13.84 -8.36 15.86
CA LEU A 175 -12.72 -8.96 15.15
C LEU A 175 -11.37 -8.72 15.83
N LEU A 176 -11.23 -7.69 16.68
CA LEU A 176 -9.95 -7.32 17.30
C LEU A 176 -9.18 -8.49 17.93
N PRO A 177 -9.80 -9.44 18.65
CA PRO A 177 -9.09 -10.60 19.21
C PRO A 177 -8.42 -11.49 18.15
N HIS A 178 -8.88 -11.44 16.90
CA HIS A 178 -8.36 -12.22 15.78
C HIS A 178 -7.35 -11.43 14.93
N LEU A 179 -7.30 -10.11 15.05
CA LEU A 179 -6.38 -9.28 14.28
C LEU A 179 -4.94 -9.38 14.80
N HIS A 180 -4.04 -9.36 13.84
CA HIS A 180 -2.60 -9.18 14.00
C HIS A 180 -2.16 -7.81 13.48
N GLU A 181 -2.89 -7.23 12.53
CA GLU A 181 -2.63 -5.87 12.04
C GLU A 181 -3.94 -5.17 11.64
N LEU A 182 -4.06 -3.90 12.01
CA LEU A 182 -5.13 -3.01 11.58
C LEU A 182 -4.51 -1.81 10.87
N ARG A 183 -4.94 -1.50 9.65
CA ARG A 183 -4.46 -0.35 8.89
C ARG A 183 -5.54 0.67 8.68
N PHE A 184 -5.23 1.94 8.96
CA PHE A 184 -6.07 3.07 8.58
C PHE A 184 -5.44 3.78 7.38
N ASN A 185 -6.21 3.82 6.30
CA ASN A 185 -5.86 4.41 5.01
C ASN A 185 -6.97 5.40 4.59
N GLY A 186 -6.76 6.10 3.47
CA GLY A 186 -7.77 6.96 2.86
C GLY A 186 -8.09 8.24 3.66
N GLY A 187 -8.47 9.31 2.97
CA GLY A 187 -8.62 10.62 3.62
C GLY A 187 -7.31 11.07 4.29
N GLU A 188 -7.44 11.75 5.42
CA GLU A 188 -6.40 11.85 6.45
C GLU A 188 -6.92 11.13 7.71
N PRO A 189 -6.44 9.92 8.03
CA PRO A 189 -6.99 9.11 9.12
C PRO A 189 -7.09 9.84 10.46
N LEU A 190 -6.09 10.67 10.79
CA LEU A 190 -6.05 11.37 12.08
C LEU A 190 -7.10 12.48 12.20
N MET A 191 -7.77 12.87 11.12
CA MET A 191 -8.92 13.80 11.15
C MET A 191 -10.27 13.08 11.34
N GLN A 192 -10.34 11.77 11.15
CA GLN A 192 -11.59 11.04 10.99
C GLN A 192 -12.18 10.58 12.35
N PRO A 193 -13.39 10.99 12.73
CA PRO A 193 -13.99 10.56 13.99
C PRO A 193 -14.12 9.03 14.14
N ILE A 194 -14.47 8.32 13.06
CA ILE A 194 -14.62 6.85 13.07
C ILE A 194 -13.30 6.11 13.29
N VAL A 195 -12.18 6.62 12.75
CA VAL A 195 -10.84 6.04 12.97
C VAL A 195 -10.49 6.05 14.45
N HIS A 196 -10.72 7.18 15.10
CA HIS A 196 -10.48 7.32 16.54
C HIS A 196 -11.46 6.52 17.38
N ALA A 197 -12.72 6.37 16.97
CA ALA A 197 -13.67 5.49 17.66
C ALA A 197 -13.20 4.03 17.63
N ILE A 198 -12.72 3.55 16.48
CA ILE A 198 -12.12 2.21 16.37
C ILE A 198 -10.84 2.13 17.22
N ALA A 199 -10.00 3.17 17.20
CA ALA A 199 -8.78 3.21 18.01
C ALA A 199 -9.06 3.13 19.52
N ASP A 200 -10.14 3.77 20.00
CA ASP A 200 -10.57 3.66 21.39
C ASP A 200 -10.96 2.21 21.74
N ARG A 201 -11.63 1.49 20.83
CA ARG A 201 -11.92 0.04 20.99
C ARG A 201 -10.67 -0.81 20.98
N VAL A 202 -9.68 -0.49 20.11
CA VAL A 202 -8.37 -1.17 20.10
C VAL A 202 -7.67 -1.01 21.44
N ALA A 203 -7.59 0.21 21.97
CA ALA A 203 -6.96 0.49 23.25
C ALA A 203 -7.60 -0.27 24.43
N GLU A 204 -8.91 -0.55 24.35
CA GLU A 204 -9.65 -1.30 25.37
C GLU A 204 -9.44 -2.83 25.24
N VAL A 205 -9.46 -3.36 24.03
CA VAL A 205 -9.56 -4.81 23.79
C VAL A 205 -8.20 -5.44 23.47
N ARG A 206 -7.37 -4.77 22.67
CA ARG A 206 -6.08 -5.26 22.16
C ARG A 206 -5.07 -4.10 21.98
N PRO A 207 -4.61 -3.46 23.07
CA PRO A 207 -3.69 -2.33 22.96
C PRO A 207 -2.33 -2.69 22.33
N ASP A 208 -1.97 -3.98 22.34
CA ASP A 208 -0.77 -4.54 21.69
C ASP A 208 -0.90 -4.70 20.17
N LEU A 209 -2.13 -4.66 19.63
CA LEU A 209 -2.40 -4.82 18.21
C LEU A 209 -1.59 -3.80 17.39
N LYS A 210 -0.86 -4.28 16.39
CA LYS A 210 -0.16 -3.42 15.43
C LYS A 210 -1.18 -2.59 14.64
N VAL A 211 -1.24 -1.29 14.92
CA VAL A 211 -2.08 -0.33 14.20
C VAL A 211 -1.21 0.50 13.26
N THR A 212 -1.31 0.29 11.95
CA THR A 212 -0.56 1.08 10.96
C THR A 212 -1.41 2.24 10.46
N ILE A 213 -0.90 3.47 10.49
CA ILE A 213 -1.57 4.64 9.92
C ILE A 213 -0.83 5.15 8.68
N ALA A 214 -1.55 5.37 7.58
CA ALA A 214 -1.05 6.12 6.43
C ALA A 214 -1.49 7.58 6.54
N THR A 215 -0.57 8.48 6.91
CA THR A 215 -0.86 9.89 7.15
C THR A 215 -0.07 10.80 6.20
N ASN A 216 -0.67 11.93 5.82
CA ASN A 216 0.02 12.98 5.08
C ASN A 216 0.98 13.82 5.95
N GLY A 217 1.00 13.58 7.27
CA GLY A 217 1.97 14.15 8.19
C GLY A 217 1.65 15.55 8.69
N THR A 218 0.56 16.17 8.23
CA THR A 218 0.19 17.54 8.65
C THR A 218 -0.51 17.59 10.01
N ILE A 219 -1.00 16.45 10.51
CA ILE A 219 -1.76 16.37 11.76
C ILE A 219 -0.93 15.66 12.83
N ILE A 220 -0.70 16.35 13.96
CA ILE A 220 -0.26 15.75 15.22
C ILE A 220 -0.85 16.56 16.39
N ASN A 221 -2.15 16.36 16.62
CA ASN A 221 -2.91 17.04 17.66
C ASN A 221 -3.10 16.13 18.89
N ASP A 222 -3.75 16.64 19.94
CA ASP A 222 -3.94 15.87 21.18
C ASP A 222 -4.71 14.56 20.97
N ARG A 223 -5.58 14.48 19.96
CA ARG A 223 -6.31 13.25 19.65
C ARG A 223 -5.39 12.21 19.01
N ALA A 224 -4.54 12.63 18.08
CA ALA A 224 -3.50 11.79 17.50
C ALA A 224 -2.50 11.31 18.56
N ARG A 225 -2.04 12.21 19.45
CA ARG A 225 -1.14 11.84 20.56
C ARG A 225 -1.79 10.83 21.51
N ARG A 226 -3.06 11.04 21.90
CA ARG A 226 -3.80 10.05 22.71
C ARG A 226 -3.91 8.68 22.04
N MET A 227 -4.11 8.63 20.72
CA MET A 227 -4.11 7.37 19.97
C MET A 227 -2.73 6.69 20.03
N MET A 228 -1.66 7.45 19.80
CA MET A 228 -0.28 6.96 19.86
C MET A 228 0.12 6.48 21.27
N GLU A 229 -0.38 7.13 22.32
CA GLU A 229 -0.15 6.76 23.72
C GLU A 229 -0.85 5.45 24.11
N ARG A 230 -2.04 5.19 23.56
CA ARG A 230 -2.91 4.08 23.99
C ARG A 230 -2.85 2.84 23.08
N CYS A 231 -2.36 2.99 21.86
CA CYS A 231 -2.27 1.91 20.87
C CYS A 231 -0.83 1.72 20.40
N ASN A 232 -0.51 0.51 19.95
CA ASN A 232 0.76 0.22 19.29
C ASN A 232 0.75 0.74 17.83
N VAL A 233 0.98 2.05 17.65
CA VAL A 233 0.88 2.71 16.35
C VAL A 233 2.20 2.62 15.56
N HIS A 234 2.11 2.17 14.31
CA HIS A 234 3.16 2.23 13.30
C HIS A 234 2.76 3.27 12.25
N VAL A 235 3.73 3.99 11.69
CA VAL A 235 3.46 5.18 10.87
C VAL A 235 4.03 5.03 9.47
N ASN A 236 3.17 5.23 8.48
CA ASN A 236 3.51 5.40 7.08
C ASN A 236 3.29 6.87 6.71
N LEU A 237 4.38 7.65 6.66
CA LEU A 237 4.34 9.09 6.41
C LEU A 237 4.48 9.38 4.92
N SER A 238 3.48 10.02 4.35
CA SER A 238 3.45 10.38 2.93
C SER A 238 4.19 11.70 2.64
N ILE A 239 5.33 11.62 1.96
CA ILE A 239 6.10 12.78 1.49
C ILE A 239 6.49 12.55 0.02
N ASP A 240 6.06 13.43 -0.88
CA ASP A 240 6.31 13.24 -2.34
C ASP A 240 7.35 14.19 -2.94
N SER A 241 7.94 15.08 -2.14
CA SER A 241 9.11 15.85 -2.54
C SER A 241 9.82 16.37 -1.29
N LEU A 242 11.15 16.45 -1.37
CA LEU A 242 12.00 17.08 -0.37
C LEU A 242 12.31 18.54 -0.72
N ILE A 243 11.77 19.05 -1.84
CA ILE A 243 11.88 20.43 -2.29
C ILE A 243 10.58 21.16 -1.92
N PRO A 244 10.61 22.23 -1.10
CA PRO A 244 9.40 22.89 -0.58
C PRO A 244 8.40 23.31 -1.66
N GLU A 245 8.87 23.92 -2.74
CA GLU A 245 8.01 24.42 -3.82
C GLU A 245 7.34 23.28 -4.58
N ARG A 246 8.08 22.21 -4.88
CA ARG A 246 7.57 21.03 -5.57
C ARG A 246 6.63 20.22 -4.66
N TYR A 247 6.95 20.12 -3.37
CA TYR A 247 6.05 19.53 -2.38
C TYR A 247 4.70 20.27 -2.37
N ALA A 248 4.70 21.60 -2.29
CA ALA A 248 3.47 22.40 -2.30
C ALA A 248 2.68 22.27 -3.61
N GLN A 249 3.36 22.03 -4.74
CA GLN A 249 2.72 21.73 -6.03
C GLN A 249 2.06 20.35 -6.06
N ILE A 250 2.70 19.33 -5.47
CA ILE A 250 2.19 17.95 -5.46
C ILE A 250 1.12 17.76 -4.37
N ARG A 251 1.45 18.13 -3.14
CA ARG A 251 0.63 18.01 -1.92
C ARG A 251 -0.03 19.36 -1.64
N VAL A 252 -0.91 19.81 -2.54
CA VAL A 252 -1.59 21.11 -2.47
C VAL A 252 -2.24 21.35 -1.09
N ASN A 253 -2.04 22.55 -0.55
CA ASN A 253 -2.34 22.99 0.83
C ASN A 253 -1.42 22.42 1.92
N GLY A 254 -0.38 21.67 1.56
CA GLY A 254 0.64 21.18 2.48
C GLY A 254 1.83 22.12 2.56
N ASP A 255 2.55 22.05 3.68
CA ASP A 255 3.82 22.74 3.93
C ASP A 255 4.88 21.71 4.34
N LEU A 256 5.94 21.59 3.55
CA LEU A 256 7.00 20.63 3.78
C LEU A 256 7.72 20.88 5.12
N HIS A 257 7.91 22.15 5.51
CA HIS A 257 8.60 22.47 6.77
C HIS A 257 7.80 21.97 7.97
N GLN A 258 6.47 22.17 7.94
CA GLN A 258 5.57 21.64 8.96
C GLN A 258 5.62 20.10 8.99
N VAL A 259 5.56 19.45 7.83
CA VAL A 259 5.57 17.98 7.75
C VAL A 259 6.89 17.39 8.23
N LEU A 260 8.03 18.01 7.92
CA LEU A 260 9.34 17.59 8.42
C LEU A 260 9.50 17.84 9.93
N ALA A 261 8.89 18.89 10.48
CA ALA A 261 8.84 19.09 11.93
C ALA A 261 8.01 17.98 12.62
N ASN A 262 6.84 17.65 12.07
CA ASN A 262 6.00 16.56 12.59
C ASN A 262 6.64 15.18 12.40
N PHE A 263 7.39 14.99 11.31
CA PHE A 263 8.17 13.76 11.05
C PHE A 263 9.13 13.47 12.21
N GLU A 264 9.82 14.47 12.75
CA GLU A 264 10.74 14.27 13.86
C GLU A 264 10.00 13.81 15.14
N GLU A 265 8.76 14.27 15.38
CA GLU A 265 7.91 13.80 16.48
C GLU A 265 7.47 12.33 16.27
N TYR A 266 7.01 11.98 15.06
CA TYR A 266 6.70 10.59 14.71
C TYR A 266 7.92 9.67 14.82
N ARG A 267 9.10 10.14 14.40
CA ARG A 267 10.35 9.37 14.47
C ARG A 267 10.75 9.12 15.92
N ALA A 268 10.66 10.13 16.79
CA ALA A 268 10.94 9.96 18.20
C ALA A 268 10.01 8.91 18.83
N TYR A 269 8.69 9.04 18.61
CA TYR A 269 7.69 8.09 19.10
C TYR A 269 7.94 6.65 18.62
N CYS A 270 8.22 6.47 17.32
CA CYS A 270 8.43 5.15 16.76
C CYS A 270 9.71 4.51 17.31
N ARG A 271 10.79 5.28 17.41
CA ARG A 271 12.08 4.80 17.93
C ARG A 271 11.99 4.39 19.40
N GLU A 272 11.32 5.19 20.23
CA GLU A 272 11.15 4.90 21.66
C GLU A 272 10.34 3.62 21.91
N GLY A 273 9.40 3.29 21.03
CA GLY A 273 8.53 2.11 21.17
C GLY A 273 8.93 0.89 20.34
N GLY A 274 10.06 0.91 19.63
CA GLY A 274 10.41 -0.16 18.68
C GLY A 274 9.38 -0.34 17.56
N ARG A 275 8.72 0.75 17.14
CA ARG A 275 7.69 0.76 16.09
C ARG A 275 8.29 1.16 14.75
N ASN A 276 7.59 0.81 13.68
CA ASN A 276 8.02 1.15 12.34
C ASN A 276 7.59 2.59 11.98
N LEU A 277 8.52 3.32 11.38
CA LEU A 277 8.26 4.53 10.61
C LEU A 277 8.77 4.30 9.20
N ALA A 278 7.89 4.47 8.20
CA ALA A 278 8.24 4.44 6.80
C ALA A 278 7.86 5.76 6.13
N VAL A 279 8.75 6.31 5.32
CA VAL A 279 8.43 7.37 4.37
C VAL A 279 7.91 6.72 3.10
N MET A 280 6.69 7.10 2.72
CA MET A 280 6.03 6.64 1.51
C MET A 280 6.08 7.75 0.47
N VAL A 281 6.67 7.47 -0.69
CA VAL A 281 6.70 8.38 -1.83
C VAL A 281 6.07 7.71 -3.05
N ASN A 282 5.43 8.50 -3.90
CA ASN A 282 4.88 8.09 -5.17
C ASN A 282 5.80 8.61 -6.28
N PRO A 283 6.65 7.75 -6.89
CA PRO A 283 7.39 8.15 -8.08
C PRO A 283 6.41 8.50 -9.21
N MET A 284 6.48 9.73 -9.70
CA MET A 284 5.65 10.32 -10.73
C MET A 284 6.51 11.08 -11.74
N ARG A 285 5.92 11.48 -12.87
CA ARG A 285 6.60 12.29 -13.89
C ARG A 285 7.23 13.58 -13.37
N VAL A 286 6.72 14.11 -12.25
CA VAL A 286 7.09 15.42 -11.68
C VAL A 286 8.15 15.36 -10.59
N ASN A 287 8.49 14.18 -10.08
CA ASN A 287 9.39 14.01 -8.92
C ASN A 287 10.29 12.77 -8.99
N TRP A 288 10.28 12.00 -10.09
CA TRP A 288 11.07 10.77 -10.21
C TRP A 288 12.58 11.04 -10.02
N ASP A 289 13.02 12.25 -10.30
CA ASP A 289 14.38 12.74 -10.13
C ASP A 289 14.84 12.81 -8.66
N GLU A 290 13.92 12.76 -7.68
CA GLU A 290 14.25 12.78 -6.25
C GLU A 290 14.39 11.38 -5.61
N MET A 291 14.22 10.29 -6.38
CA MET A 291 14.13 8.96 -5.78
C MET A 291 15.42 8.54 -5.06
N ALA A 292 16.59 8.97 -5.54
CA ALA A 292 17.87 8.71 -4.87
C ALA A 292 18.03 9.60 -3.61
N GLU A 293 17.55 10.84 -3.64
CA GLU A 293 17.51 11.76 -2.51
C GLU A 293 16.63 11.22 -1.38
N PHE A 294 15.50 10.58 -1.71
CA PHE A 294 14.70 9.90 -0.72
C PHE A 294 15.46 8.76 -0.05
N VAL A 295 16.26 7.96 -0.79
CA VAL A 295 17.13 6.92 -0.19
C VAL A 295 18.13 7.56 0.76
N ARG A 296 18.79 8.65 0.36
CA ARG A 296 19.76 9.37 1.21
C ARG A 296 19.10 9.88 2.48
N PHE A 297 17.97 10.59 2.34
CA PHE A 297 17.21 11.13 3.45
C PHE A 297 16.77 10.05 4.44
N THR A 298 16.09 9.00 3.96
CA THR A 298 15.56 7.98 4.88
C THR A 298 16.67 7.14 5.52
N SER A 299 17.79 6.91 4.82
CA SER A 299 18.94 6.21 5.37
C SER A 299 19.65 7.02 6.45
N GLU A 300 19.85 8.33 6.23
CA GLU A 300 20.38 9.25 7.25
C GLU A 300 19.49 9.27 8.50
N LYS A 301 18.17 9.31 8.31
CA LYS A 301 17.20 9.33 9.41
C LYS A 301 16.94 7.95 10.03
N GLN A 302 17.54 6.88 9.50
CA GLN A 302 17.32 5.49 9.91
C GLN A 302 15.83 5.09 9.92
N VAL A 303 15.10 5.47 8.88
CA VAL A 303 13.69 5.10 8.67
C VAL A 303 13.55 4.32 7.36
N PHE A 304 12.47 3.55 7.25
CA PHE A 304 12.20 2.78 6.03
C PHE A 304 11.65 3.68 4.92
N LEU A 305 11.86 3.27 3.67
CA LEU A 305 11.37 3.92 2.47
C LEU A 305 10.47 2.96 1.71
N TRP A 306 9.42 3.48 1.09
CA TRP A 306 8.59 2.71 0.17
C TRP A 306 8.14 3.55 -1.01
N PHE A 307 8.21 2.95 -2.20
CA PHE A 307 7.74 3.54 -3.44
C PHE A 307 6.37 2.96 -3.81
N ASN A 308 5.35 3.82 -3.89
CA ASN A 308 4.03 3.46 -4.34
C ASN A 308 3.87 3.73 -5.84
N THR A 309 3.52 2.71 -6.61
CA THR A 309 3.30 2.87 -8.04
C THR A 309 1.99 3.61 -8.34
N ILE A 310 2.09 4.81 -8.91
CA ILE A 310 0.93 5.52 -9.46
C ILE A 310 0.47 4.84 -10.74
N ARG A 311 -0.75 4.33 -10.71
CA ARG A 311 -1.42 3.78 -11.91
C ARG A 311 -2.40 4.78 -12.49
N TYR A 312 -3.08 5.50 -11.61
CA TYR A 312 -3.99 6.59 -11.93
C TYR A 312 -3.71 7.78 -11.00
N PRO A 313 -3.83 9.02 -11.49
CA PRO A 313 -4.18 9.37 -12.86
C PRO A 313 -3.03 9.13 -13.85
N GLU A 314 -3.35 8.64 -15.05
CA GLU A 314 -2.36 8.20 -16.05
C GLU A 314 -1.37 9.30 -16.48
N HIS A 315 -1.79 10.56 -16.47
CA HIS A 315 -0.91 11.68 -16.87
C HIS A 315 0.20 11.99 -15.85
N LEU A 316 0.13 11.44 -14.63
CA LEU A 316 1.21 11.53 -13.62
C LEU A 316 2.04 10.26 -13.54
N ALA A 317 1.52 9.15 -14.08
CA ALA A 317 2.12 7.85 -14.00
C ALA A 317 3.35 7.74 -14.91
N LEU A 318 4.34 6.95 -14.50
CA LEU A 318 5.54 6.67 -15.29
C LEU A 318 5.31 5.53 -16.30
N HIS A 319 4.54 4.50 -15.92
CA HIS A 319 4.39 3.24 -16.68
C HIS A 319 3.87 3.38 -18.12
N ASN A 320 3.25 4.51 -18.47
CA ASN A 320 2.70 4.80 -19.78
C ASN A 320 3.48 5.88 -20.55
N LEU A 321 4.70 6.19 -20.12
CA LEU A 321 5.62 7.04 -20.87
C LEU A 321 6.16 6.32 -22.12
N PRO A 322 6.56 7.06 -23.18
CA PRO A 322 7.27 6.48 -24.31
C PRO A 322 8.59 5.81 -23.89
N ALA A 323 9.00 4.77 -24.60
CA ALA A 323 10.23 4.01 -24.30
C ALA A 323 11.48 4.89 -24.15
N GLY A 324 11.62 5.94 -24.99
CA GLY A 324 12.75 6.87 -24.91
C GLY A 324 12.78 7.69 -23.62
N GLU A 325 11.61 8.12 -23.12
CA GLU A 325 11.51 8.83 -21.84
C GLU A 325 11.78 7.88 -20.67
N LEU A 326 11.26 6.66 -20.72
CA LEU A 326 11.54 5.63 -19.71
C LEU A 326 13.02 5.24 -19.67
N ALA A 327 13.67 5.13 -20.82
CA ALA A 327 15.11 4.90 -20.92
C ALA A 327 15.89 6.04 -20.27
N HIS A 328 15.53 7.29 -20.57
CA HIS A 328 16.16 8.45 -19.94
C HIS A 328 16.03 8.44 -18.41
N ILE A 329 14.83 8.17 -17.89
CA ILE A 329 14.58 8.08 -16.44
C ILE A 329 15.38 6.95 -15.82
N HIS A 330 15.33 5.76 -16.42
CA HIS A 330 16.08 4.59 -15.98
C HIS A 330 17.58 4.88 -15.92
N ASP A 331 18.15 5.40 -17.01
CA ASP A 331 19.61 5.60 -17.12
C ASP A 331 20.09 6.71 -16.18
N THR A 332 19.27 7.74 -15.95
CA THR A 332 19.56 8.79 -14.97
C THR A 332 19.61 8.22 -13.56
N LEU A 333 18.57 7.48 -13.15
CA LEU A 333 18.51 6.89 -11.80
C LEU A 333 19.52 5.75 -11.60
N ALA A 334 19.83 4.98 -12.64
CA ALA A 334 20.81 3.91 -12.60
C ALA A 334 22.25 4.44 -12.45
N ALA A 335 22.50 5.71 -12.77
CA ALA A 335 23.78 6.37 -12.59
C ALA A 335 23.98 6.97 -11.19
N GLU A 336 22.94 6.97 -10.35
CA GLU A 336 23.00 7.55 -9.00
C GLU A 336 23.86 6.70 -8.05
N GLU A 337 24.76 7.37 -7.32
CA GLU A 337 25.51 6.76 -6.23
C GLU A 337 24.68 6.81 -4.93
N LEU A 338 24.35 5.64 -4.40
CA LEU A 338 23.56 5.47 -3.18
C LEU A 338 24.48 5.33 -1.94
N PRO A 339 24.00 5.73 -0.74
CA PRO A 339 24.78 5.60 0.49
C PRO A 339 25.10 4.13 0.82
N GLU A 340 26.31 3.83 1.26
CA GLU A 340 26.69 2.47 1.69
C GLU A 340 26.12 2.16 3.08
N PRO A 341 25.52 0.98 3.29
CA PRO A 341 24.97 0.61 4.59
C PRO A 341 26.08 0.28 5.60
N ALA A 342 25.93 0.76 6.83
CA ALA A 342 26.77 0.32 7.95
C ALA A 342 26.62 -1.20 8.20
N GLU A 343 27.64 -1.82 8.79
CA GLU A 343 27.56 -3.20 9.25
C GLU A 343 26.59 -3.32 10.45
N GLY A 344 25.92 -4.47 10.56
CA GLY A 344 24.99 -4.73 11.66
C GLY A 344 23.66 -3.96 11.56
N PRO A 345 22.86 -3.92 12.65
CA PRO A 345 21.48 -3.43 12.63
C PRO A 345 21.33 -1.95 12.24
N GLU A 346 22.34 -1.12 12.50
CA GLU A 346 22.31 0.31 12.16
C GLU A 346 22.20 0.57 10.64
N GLY A 347 22.62 -0.40 9.82
CA GLY A 347 22.50 -0.35 8.37
C GLY A 347 21.23 -1.00 7.79
N ASP A 348 20.34 -1.57 8.61
CA ASP A 348 19.15 -2.29 8.11
C ASP A 348 18.23 -1.38 7.29
N ALA A 349 17.94 -0.17 7.79
CA ALA A 349 17.13 0.80 7.06
C ALA A 349 17.78 1.16 5.72
N CYS A 350 19.08 1.44 5.70
CA CYS A 350 19.82 1.76 4.48
C CYS A 350 19.76 0.62 3.45
N ARG A 351 20.01 -0.63 3.88
CA ARG A 351 19.92 -1.81 3.00
C ARG A 351 18.53 -1.95 2.39
N GLY A 352 17.48 -1.86 3.20
CA GLY A 352 16.10 -1.94 2.72
C GLY A 352 15.74 -0.81 1.76
N ASN A 353 16.17 0.42 2.05
CA ASN A 353 15.89 1.59 1.21
C ASN A 353 16.59 1.49 -0.16
N ARG A 354 17.84 1.03 -0.19
CA ARG A 354 18.55 0.73 -1.44
C ARG A 354 17.85 -0.34 -2.24
N GLU A 355 17.42 -1.42 -1.59
CA GLU A 355 16.73 -2.51 -2.28
C GLU A 355 15.41 -2.04 -2.90
N VAL A 356 14.65 -1.16 -2.22
CA VAL A 356 13.45 -0.53 -2.77
C VAL A 356 13.77 0.28 -4.03
N PHE A 357 14.85 1.07 -4.01
CA PHE A 357 15.30 1.85 -5.16
C PHE A 357 15.77 0.96 -6.32
N GLU A 358 16.63 -0.02 -6.05
CA GLU A 358 17.18 -0.93 -7.05
C GLU A 358 16.08 -1.76 -7.72
N ARG A 359 15.06 -2.20 -6.96
CA ARG A 359 13.87 -2.87 -7.52
C ARG A 359 13.06 -1.93 -8.40
N PHE A 360 12.88 -0.68 -8.00
CA PHE A 360 12.17 0.29 -8.82
C PHE A 360 12.90 0.58 -10.14
N VAL A 361 14.20 0.83 -10.09
CA VAL A 361 15.01 1.17 -11.28
C VAL A 361 15.22 -0.04 -12.17
N HIS A 362 15.84 -1.10 -11.66
CA HIS A 362 16.32 -2.21 -12.48
C HIS A 362 15.27 -3.28 -12.79
N ARG A 363 14.09 -3.20 -12.17
CA ARG A 363 12.96 -4.09 -12.48
C ARG A 363 11.79 -3.29 -13.03
N GLN A 364 11.16 -2.46 -12.21
CA GLN A 364 9.89 -1.85 -12.58
C GLN A 364 10.02 -0.87 -13.76
N LEU A 365 10.96 0.08 -13.70
CA LEU A 365 11.22 1.01 -14.80
C LEU A 365 11.75 0.30 -16.04
N ALA A 366 12.67 -0.65 -15.88
CA ALA A 366 13.20 -1.44 -16.98
C ALA A 366 12.10 -2.23 -17.71
N THR A 367 11.20 -2.90 -16.98
CA THR A 367 10.04 -3.59 -17.57
C THR A 367 9.16 -2.63 -18.36
N TRP A 368 8.79 -1.48 -17.78
CA TRP A 368 7.95 -0.50 -18.50
C TRP A 368 8.65 0.00 -19.77
N ARG A 369 9.96 0.25 -19.73
CA ARG A 369 10.76 0.67 -20.88
C ARG A 369 10.70 -0.36 -22.00
N ASP A 370 10.94 -1.62 -21.66
CA ASP A 370 11.03 -2.73 -22.62
C ASP A 370 9.65 -3.02 -23.25
N GLU A 371 8.59 -2.98 -22.44
CA GLU A 371 7.21 -3.09 -22.90
C GLU A 371 6.80 -1.95 -23.84
N ALA A 372 7.17 -0.70 -23.49
CA ALA A 372 6.92 0.46 -24.34
C ALA A 372 7.71 0.40 -25.66
N ALA A 373 8.85 -0.30 -25.70
CA ALA A 373 9.64 -0.54 -26.90
C ALA A 373 9.08 -1.69 -27.77
N GLY A 374 8.09 -2.44 -27.27
CA GLY A 374 7.54 -3.62 -27.95
C GLY A 374 8.42 -4.86 -27.81
N ASP A 375 9.37 -4.87 -26.88
CA ASP A 375 10.25 -5.99 -26.57
C ASP A 375 9.85 -6.62 -25.21
N PRO A 376 9.02 -7.66 -25.18
CA PRO A 376 8.57 -8.29 -23.94
C PRO A 376 9.63 -9.27 -23.39
N THR A 377 10.91 -8.87 -23.33
CA THR A 377 11.95 -9.77 -22.79
C THR A 377 11.66 -10.03 -21.30
N PRO A 378 11.46 -11.29 -20.88
CA PRO A 378 11.26 -11.60 -19.46
C PRO A 378 12.57 -11.32 -18.72
N VAL A 379 12.57 -10.29 -17.86
CA VAL A 379 13.72 -10.03 -16.99
C VAL A 379 13.90 -11.25 -16.08
N THR A 380 15.10 -11.84 -16.08
CA THR A 380 15.39 -13.09 -15.34
C THR A 380 15.03 -12.91 -13.85
N PRO A 381 14.21 -13.81 -13.25
CA PRO A 381 13.88 -13.73 -11.84
C PRO A 381 15.15 -13.83 -11.00
N VAL A 382 15.44 -12.80 -10.21
CA VAL A 382 16.47 -12.89 -9.16
C VAL A 382 15.76 -13.29 -7.87
N PRO A 383 16.26 -14.29 -7.12
CA PRO A 383 15.66 -14.69 -5.85
C PRO A 383 15.59 -13.49 -4.90
N VAL A 384 14.37 -13.18 -4.44
CA VAL A 384 14.08 -12.05 -3.55
C VAL A 384 14.01 -12.56 -2.11
N ALA A 385 14.82 -11.98 -1.22
CA ALA A 385 14.60 -12.07 0.22
C ALA A 385 13.77 -10.85 0.64
N ILE A 386 12.66 -11.07 1.35
CA ILE A 386 11.88 -9.99 1.97
C ILE A 386 12.56 -9.67 3.30
N THR A 387 13.66 -8.92 3.29
CA THR A 387 14.25 -8.44 4.55
C THR A 387 13.67 -7.08 4.93
N ALA A 388 12.55 -7.15 5.62
CA ALA A 388 12.30 -6.31 6.79
C ALA A 388 11.45 -7.10 7.78
N LYS A 389 11.91 -8.30 8.17
CA LYS A 389 11.61 -8.77 9.53
C LYS A 389 12.49 -7.92 10.43
N PRO A 390 11.94 -7.06 11.32
CA PRO A 390 12.75 -6.57 12.42
C PRO A 390 13.36 -7.78 13.11
N ALA A 391 14.64 -7.68 13.48
CA ALA A 391 15.24 -8.66 14.39
C ALA A 391 14.32 -8.79 15.61
N ARG A 392 14.01 -10.04 15.99
CA ARG A 392 13.19 -10.36 17.15
C ARG A 392 13.74 -9.74 18.44
#